data_AF-A0A4Y7JYX9-F1
#
_entry.id   AF-A0A4Y7JYX9-F1
#
_cell.length_a   1.000
_cell.length_b   1.000
_cell.length_c   1.000
_cell.angle_alpha   90.00
_cell.angle_beta   90.00
_cell.angle_gamma   90.00
#
_symmetry.space_group_name_H-M   'P 1'
#
loop_
_entity.id
_entity.type
_entity.pdbx_description
1 polymer ?
#
loop_
_entity_poly.entity_id
_entity_poly.type
_entity_poly.pdbx_seq_one_letter_code
_entity_poly.pdbx_strand_id
1 'polypeptide(L)'
;MAQKEAQGVAEKRKGRRGPSSVIGSSAAGCVCAFLSIYGVGGAALSGLWQLGFVASFCTKLSDTVSSEVGKAYGKTTDEEIPSLAYIGVEHWSRYLVTSFKVVPRGTEGAVSVEGTVAGLLASMLLALAGFYMGEVSVPQAVICVLASQIANLGESLIGAVLQDKEGFRWLNNDVVNVINISLGSIFAVLMQQVLFQNWH
;
A
#
# COMPACT_ATOMS: atom_id res chain seq x y z
N MET A 1 -6.73 -3.02 -20.13
CA MET A 1 -5.60 -2.33 -20.79
C MET A 1 -6.09 -1.25 -21.76
N ALA A 2 -7.02 -1.55 -22.67
CA ALA A 2 -7.58 -0.57 -23.61
C ALA A 2 -8.21 0.69 -22.96
N GLN A 3 -8.90 0.56 -21.81
CA GLN A 3 -9.44 1.72 -21.08
C GLN A 3 -8.36 2.61 -20.45
N LYS A 4 -7.21 2.05 -20.00
CA LYS A 4 -6.11 2.82 -19.41
C LYS A 4 -5.32 3.62 -20.47
N GLU A 5 -5.25 3.12 -21.70
CA GLU A 5 -4.64 3.81 -22.86
C GLU A 5 -5.54 4.92 -23.42
N ALA A 6 -6.86 4.68 -23.53
CA ALA A 6 -7.80 5.66 -24.04
C ALA A 6 -7.96 6.90 -23.13
N GLN A 7 -7.64 6.77 -21.84
CA GLN A 7 -7.82 7.82 -20.83
C GLN A 7 -6.53 8.57 -20.48
N GLY A 8 -5.40 8.30 -21.14
CA GLY A 8 -4.11 8.97 -20.87
C GLY A 8 -3.47 8.63 -19.52
N VAL A 9 -4.06 7.73 -18.73
CA VAL A 9 -3.62 7.31 -17.38
C VAL A 9 -2.63 6.14 -17.42
N ALA A 10 -2.06 5.85 -18.59
CA ALA A 10 -1.04 4.84 -18.71
C ALA A 10 0.22 5.35 -17.99
N GLU A 11 0.59 4.72 -16.86
CA GLU A 11 1.95 4.80 -16.31
C GLU A 11 2.96 4.70 -17.46
N LYS A 12 4.14 5.33 -17.31
CA LYS A 12 5.21 5.48 -18.33
C LYS A 12 5.61 4.18 -19.08
N ARG A 13 5.12 2.99 -18.66
CA ARG A 13 5.26 1.68 -19.32
C ARG A 13 3.94 0.97 -19.69
N LYS A 14 2.93 1.69 -20.20
CA LYS A 14 1.69 1.08 -20.76
C LYS A 14 0.94 0.15 -19.79
N GLY A 15 1.05 0.36 -18.48
CA GLY A 15 0.39 -0.49 -17.47
C GLY A 15 0.81 -1.96 -17.44
N ARG A 16 1.92 -2.36 -18.10
CA ARG A 16 2.50 -3.70 -17.97
C ARG A 16 3.45 -3.72 -16.77
N ARG A 17 2.99 -4.28 -15.65
CA ARG A 17 3.88 -4.69 -14.55
C ARG A 17 4.86 -5.74 -15.08
N GLY A 18 6.14 -5.40 -15.14
CA GLY A 18 7.18 -6.34 -15.54
C GLY A 18 7.45 -7.40 -14.47
N PRO A 19 8.24 -8.45 -14.76
CA PRO A 19 8.69 -9.43 -13.76
C PRO A 19 9.36 -8.78 -12.55
N SER A 20 10.05 -7.65 -12.75
CA SER A 20 10.66 -6.84 -11.69
C SER A 20 9.65 -6.37 -10.63
N SER A 21 8.44 -5.99 -11.07
CA SER A 21 7.37 -5.51 -10.21
C SER A 21 6.86 -6.63 -9.29
N VAL A 22 6.73 -7.83 -9.84
CA VAL A 22 6.30 -9.03 -9.10
C VAL A 22 7.36 -9.44 -8.10
N ILE A 23 8.63 -9.54 -8.54
CA ILE A 23 9.76 -9.92 -7.67
C ILE A 23 9.94 -8.91 -6.54
N GLY A 24 9.86 -7.61 -6.85
CA GLY A 24 9.93 -6.57 -5.84
C GLY A 24 8.78 -6.63 -4.85
N SER A 25 7.56 -6.90 -5.34
CA SER A 25 6.36 -6.96 -4.50
C SER A 25 6.32 -8.18 -3.58
N SER A 26 7.03 -9.25 -3.90
CA SER A 26 7.10 -10.46 -3.07
C SER A 26 8.38 -10.57 -2.25
N ALA A 27 9.41 -9.75 -2.49
CA ALA A 27 10.73 -9.88 -1.88
C ALA A 27 10.69 -9.89 -0.35
N ALA A 28 10.05 -8.88 0.27
CA ALA A 28 9.97 -8.80 1.74
C ALA A 28 9.24 -10.01 2.34
N GLY A 29 8.11 -10.40 1.75
CA GLY A 29 7.37 -11.60 2.15
C GLY A 29 8.21 -12.87 1.99
N CYS A 30 8.87 -13.07 0.85
CA CYS A 30 9.75 -14.22 0.63
C CYS A 30 10.88 -14.29 1.66
N VAL A 31 11.55 -13.16 1.94
CA VAL A 31 12.61 -13.11 2.95
C VAL A 31 12.06 -13.48 4.33
N CYS A 32 10.94 -12.89 4.74
CA CYS A 32 10.27 -13.23 6.01
C CYS A 32 9.90 -14.72 6.07
N ALA A 33 9.32 -15.28 5.01
CA ALA A 33 8.95 -16.70 4.96
C ALA A 33 10.19 -17.61 5.06
N PHE A 34 11.25 -17.31 4.31
CA PHE A 34 12.51 -18.07 4.37
C PHE A 34 13.11 -18.03 5.78
N LEU A 35 13.21 -16.85 6.39
CA LEU A 35 13.76 -16.71 7.74
C LEU A 35 12.92 -17.44 8.79
N SER A 36 11.60 -17.45 8.64
CA SER A 36 10.68 -18.20 9.50
C SER A 36 10.88 -19.71 9.37
N ILE A 37 10.90 -20.24 8.14
CA ILE A 37 11.05 -21.68 7.85
C ILE A 37 12.38 -22.22 8.35
N TYR A 38 13.48 -21.47 8.17
CA TYR A 38 14.80 -21.88 8.64
C TYR A 38 15.05 -21.58 10.12
N GLY A 39 14.07 -21.00 10.84
CA GLY A 39 14.18 -20.74 12.27
C GLY A 39 15.30 -19.77 12.63
N VAL A 40 15.62 -18.83 11.74
CA VAL A 40 16.76 -17.92 11.93
C VAL A 40 16.51 -17.02 13.14
N GLY A 41 17.31 -17.20 14.19
CA GLY A 41 17.17 -16.47 15.46
C GLY A 41 16.26 -17.16 16.50
N GLY A 42 15.82 -18.39 16.25
CA GLY A 42 15.03 -19.17 17.20
C GLY A 42 13.52 -18.86 17.19
N ALA A 43 12.77 -19.58 18.03
CA ALA A 43 11.30 -19.59 17.99
C ALA A 43 10.64 -18.21 18.16
N ALA A 44 11.23 -17.34 18.98
CA ALA A 44 10.72 -15.98 19.20
C ALA A 44 10.86 -15.11 17.94
N LEU A 45 11.97 -15.23 17.19
CA LEU A 45 12.19 -14.50 15.95
C LEU A 45 11.37 -15.09 14.79
N SER A 46 11.16 -16.41 14.75
CA SER A 46 10.24 -17.06 13.79
C SER A 46 8.83 -16.46 13.82
N GLY A 47 8.27 -16.19 15.00
CA GLY A 47 6.97 -15.54 15.13
C GLY A 47 6.95 -14.10 14.58
N LEU A 48 8.06 -13.36 14.71
CA LEU A 48 8.20 -12.02 14.12
C LEU A 48 8.35 -12.09 12.60
N TRP A 49 9.07 -13.09 12.08
CA TRP A 49 9.19 -13.32 10.64
C TRP A 49 7.83 -13.66 10.03
N GLN A 50 7.04 -14.50 10.69
CA GLN A 50 5.66 -14.83 10.29
C GLN A 50 4.75 -13.59 10.30
N LEU A 51 4.83 -12.77 11.35
CA LEU A 51 4.12 -11.48 11.41
C LEU A 51 4.51 -10.56 10.25
N GLY A 52 5.83 -10.41 10.02
CA GLY A 52 6.37 -9.60 8.93
C GLY A 52 5.92 -10.09 7.55
N PHE A 53 5.80 -11.42 7.37
CA PHE A 53 5.24 -12.04 6.17
C PHE A 53 3.79 -11.61 5.96
N VAL A 54 2.90 -11.83 6.94
CA VAL A 54 1.48 -11.46 6.80
C VAL A 54 1.32 -9.95 6.57
N ALA A 55 2.08 -9.12 7.30
CA ALA A 55 2.06 -7.67 7.14
C ALA A 55 2.49 -7.21 5.74
N SER A 56 3.48 -7.88 5.13
CA SER A 56 3.92 -7.57 3.75
C SER A 56 2.79 -7.76 2.74
N PHE A 57 2.05 -8.85 2.87
CA PHE A 57 0.92 -9.18 2.00
C PHE A 57 -0.25 -8.22 2.25
N CYS A 58 -0.55 -7.89 3.50
CA CYS A 58 -1.59 -6.90 3.83
C CYS A 58 -1.27 -5.53 3.22
N THR A 59 -0.01 -5.11 3.32
CA THR A 59 0.49 -3.86 2.74
C THR A 59 0.33 -3.86 1.23
N LYS A 60 0.81 -4.91 0.55
CA LYS A 60 0.72 -4.96 -0.91
C LYS A 60 -0.72 -5.00 -1.42
N LEU A 61 -1.57 -5.78 -0.76
CA LEU A 61 -2.97 -5.88 -1.14
C LEU A 61 -3.70 -4.54 -0.91
N SER A 62 -3.48 -3.90 0.23
CA SER A 62 -4.07 -2.60 0.55
C SER A 62 -3.64 -1.53 -0.44
N ASP A 63 -2.34 -1.42 -0.76
CA ASP A 63 -1.83 -0.49 -1.77
C ASP A 63 -2.47 -0.75 -3.14
N THR A 64 -2.48 -2.00 -3.58
CA THR A 64 -3.00 -2.35 -4.91
C THR A 64 -4.49 -2.07 -5.03
N VAL A 65 -5.28 -2.44 -4.01
CA VAL A 65 -6.73 -2.17 -4.02
C VAL A 65 -7.00 -0.68 -3.89
N SER A 66 -6.29 0.02 -3.01
CA SER A 66 -6.44 1.47 -2.83
C SER A 66 -6.15 2.24 -4.10
N SER A 67 -5.06 1.93 -4.78
CA SER A 67 -4.65 2.61 -6.01
C SER A 67 -5.58 2.28 -7.19
N GLU A 68 -6.01 1.04 -7.37
CA GLU A 68 -6.93 0.68 -8.46
C GLU A 68 -8.35 1.24 -8.22
N VAL A 69 -8.88 1.15 -6.99
CA VAL A 69 -10.18 1.75 -6.63
C VAL A 69 -10.12 3.27 -6.71
N GLY A 70 -9.07 3.90 -6.20
CA GLY A 70 -8.89 5.35 -6.27
C GLY A 70 -8.72 5.88 -7.70
N LYS A 71 -8.10 5.09 -8.59
CA LYS A 71 -8.04 5.42 -10.03
C LYS A 71 -9.40 5.24 -10.72
N ALA A 72 -10.12 4.17 -10.41
CA ALA A 72 -11.40 3.84 -11.03
C ALA A 72 -12.56 4.75 -10.57
N TYR A 73 -12.65 5.02 -9.28
CA TYR A 73 -13.79 5.71 -8.66
C TYR A 73 -13.48 7.14 -8.23
N GLY A 74 -12.22 7.49 -7.94
CA GLY A 74 -11.84 8.87 -7.66
C GLY A 74 -12.17 9.75 -8.87
N LYS A 75 -13.00 10.77 -8.68
CA LYS A 75 -13.29 11.76 -9.73
C LYS A 75 -12.47 13.01 -9.47
N THR A 76 -11.94 13.61 -10.51
CA THR A 76 -11.36 14.96 -10.44
C THR A 76 -12.48 15.92 -10.80
N THR A 77 -12.70 16.96 -10.00
CA THR A 77 -13.78 17.95 -10.21
C THR A 77 -13.72 18.61 -11.60
N ASP A 78 -12.55 18.58 -12.25
CA ASP A 78 -12.31 19.33 -13.49
C ASP A 78 -12.57 18.55 -14.79
N GLU A 79 -12.71 17.22 -14.77
CA GLU A 79 -12.57 16.44 -16.01
C GLU A 79 -13.85 15.82 -16.58
N GLU A 80 -15.04 16.05 -16.00
CA GLU A 80 -16.23 15.51 -16.68
C GLU A 80 -17.52 16.35 -16.70
N ILE A 81 -17.91 17.17 -15.72
CA ILE A 81 -19.22 17.86 -15.82
C ILE A 81 -19.23 19.23 -15.13
N PRO A 82 -19.00 20.34 -15.86
CA PRO A 82 -19.18 21.70 -15.35
C PRO A 82 -20.61 21.99 -14.83
N SER A 83 -21.61 21.21 -15.27
CA SER A 83 -23.03 21.42 -14.95
C SER A 83 -23.54 20.72 -13.68
N LEU A 84 -22.75 19.87 -13.02
CA LEU A 84 -23.17 19.15 -11.80
C LEU A 84 -22.58 19.71 -10.50
N ALA A 85 -21.67 20.69 -10.57
CA ALA A 85 -21.19 21.42 -9.39
C ALA A 85 -22.32 22.18 -8.64
N TYR A 86 -23.50 22.29 -9.26
CA TYR A 86 -24.68 22.94 -8.69
C TYR A 86 -25.51 22.03 -7.78
N ILE A 87 -25.29 20.72 -7.84
CA ILE A 87 -25.99 19.73 -6.99
C ILE A 87 -24.93 19.26 -6.01
N GLY A 88 -25.05 19.63 -4.73
CA GLY A 88 -24.06 19.41 -3.67
C GLY A 88 -23.78 17.95 -3.31
N VAL A 89 -23.53 17.11 -4.30
CA VAL A 89 -22.99 15.77 -4.14
C VAL A 89 -21.49 15.95 -3.95
N GLU A 90 -21.04 15.90 -2.70
CA GLU A 90 -19.61 15.91 -2.35
C GLU A 90 -18.91 14.72 -3.01
N HIS A 91 -18.42 14.92 -4.23
CA HIS A 91 -17.65 13.94 -4.95
C HIS A 91 -16.20 14.05 -4.48
N TRP A 92 -15.73 12.99 -3.83
CA TRP A 92 -14.40 12.91 -3.26
C TRP A 92 -13.35 12.95 -4.36
N SER A 93 -12.47 13.94 -4.25
CA SER A 93 -11.40 14.18 -5.21
C SER A 93 -10.11 13.50 -4.79
N ARG A 94 -9.28 13.10 -5.77
CA ARG A 94 -7.88 12.70 -5.49
C ARG A 94 -7.09 13.92 -5.03
N TYR A 95 -6.30 13.78 -3.97
CA TYR A 95 -5.46 14.84 -3.45
C TYR A 95 -4.05 14.34 -3.12
N LEU A 96 -3.08 15.26 -3.12
CA LEU A 96 -1.75 14.99 -2.57
C LEU A 96 -1.78 15.11 -1.06
N VAL A 97 -1.22 14.13 -0.35
CA VAL A 97 -1.13 14.12 1.12
C VAL A 97 -0.34 15.32 1.65
N THR A 98 0.62 15.82 0.87
CA THR A 98 1.52 16.91 1.27
C THR A 98 0.88 18.29 1.19
N SER A 99 0.04 18.53 0.18
CA SER A 99 -0.50 19.87 -0.10
C SER A 99 -2.03 19.95 -0.05
N PHE A 100 -2.72 18.82 0.14
CA PHE A 100 -4.18 18.69 0.07
C PHE A 100 -4.79 19.30 -1.22
N LYS A 101 -3.98 19.39 -2.28
CA LYS A 101 -4.43 19.90 -3.58
C LYS A 101 -5.01 18.76 -4.39
N VAL A 102 -6.13 19.03 -5.04
CA VAL A 102 -6.74 18.10 -5.98
C VAL A 102 -5.81 17.91 -7.18
N VAL A 103 -5.60 16.66 -7.58
CA VAL A 103 -4.67 16.31 -8.66
C VAL A 103 -5.29 15.40 -9.72
N PRO A 104 -4.84 15.51 -10.99
CA PRO A 104 -5.31 14.66 -12.08
C PRO A 104 -5.10 13.17 -11.86
N ARG A 105 -5.82 12.36 -12.65
CA ARG A 105 -5.64 10.91 -12.71
C ARG A 105 -4.19 10.54 -13.02
N GLY A 106 -3.67 9.54 -12.31
CA GLY A 106 -2.32 9.01 -12.55
C GLY A 106 -1.17 9.82 -11.92
N THR A 107 -1.49 10.83 -11.11
CA THR A 107 -0.46 11.55 -10.32
C THR A 107 0.13 10.63 -9.25
N GLU A 108 1.46 10.52 -9.21
CA GLU A 108 2.15 9.73 -8.20
C GLU A 108 1.94 10.30 -6.79
N GLY A 109 1.71 9.41 -5.82
CA GLY A 109 1.40 9.80 -4.43
C GLY A 109 0.01 10.45 -4.21
N ALA A 110 -0.87 10.42 -5.22
CA ALA A 110 -2.25 10.87 -5.06
C ALA A 110 -3.08 9.86 -4.26
N VAL A 111 -3.86 10.37 -3.30
CA VAL A 111 -4.73 9.59 -2.42
C VAL A 111 -6.19 9.99 -2.66
N SER A 112 -7.09 9.03 -2.54
CA SER A 112 -8.55 9.24 -2.55
C SER A 112 -9.17 8.57 -1.33
N VAL A 113 -10.34 9.04 -0.89
CA VAL A 113 -11.04 8.44 0.24
C VAL A 113 -11.55 7.04 -0.11
N GLU A 114 -12.11 6.84 -1.30
CA GLU A 114 -12.61 5.54 -1.76
C GLU A 114 -11.47 4.51 -1.82
N GLY A 115 -10.33 4.91 -2.38
CA GLY A 115 -9.12 4.09 -2.39
C GLY A 115 -8.67 3.73 -0.97
N THR A 116 -8.56 4.72 -0.08
CA THR A 116 -8.13 4.49 1.31
C THR A 116 -9.06 3.52 2.05
N VAL A 117 -10.38 3.68 1.91
CA VAL A 117 -11.38 2.80 2.51
C VAL A 117 -11.29 1.39 1.92
N ALA A 118 -11.18 1.27 0.60
CA ALA A 118 -11.07 -0.04 -0.05
C ALA A 118 -9.77 -0.77 0.31
N GLY A 119 -8.64 -0.04 0.40
CA GLY A 119 -7.36 -0.58 0.86
C GLY A 119 -7.44 -1.08 2.32
N LEU A 120 -8.04 -0.28 3.21
CA LEU A 120 -8.29 -0.68 4.59
C LEU A 120 -9.09 -1.98 4.66
N LEU A 121 -10.22 -2.06 3.96
CA LEU A 121 -11.05 -3.27 3.94
C LEU A 121 -10.27 -4.47 3.37
N ALA A 122 -9.46 -4.27 2.34
CA ALA A 122 -8.65 -5.32 1.75
C ALA A 122 -7.59 -5.87 2.73
N SER A 123 -6.88 -5.00 3.45
CA SER A 123 -5.94 -5.44 4.50
C SER A 123 -6.65 -6.17 5.65
N MET A 124 -7.83 -5.71 6.07
CA MET A 124 -8.63 -6.37 7.11
C MET A 124 -9.04 -7.78 6.70
N LEU A 125 -9.51 -7.95 5.45
CA LEU A 125 -9.88 -9.28 4.93
C LEU A 125 -8.68 -10.24 4.90
N LEU A 126 -7.50 -9.76 4.50
CA LEU A 126 -6.31 -10.59 4.45
C LEU A 126 -5.76 -10.92 5.84
N ALA A 127 -5.79 -9.95 6.77
CA ALA A 127 -5.42 -10.17 8.16
C ALA A 127 -6.36 -11.18 8.83
N LEU A 128 -7.66 -11.12 8.51
CA LEU A 128 -8.65 -12.09 8.98
C LEU A 128 -8.37 -13.50 8.43
N ALA A 129 -8.00 -13.61 7.15
CA ALA A 129 -7.57 -14.88 6.58
C ALA A 129 -6.33 -15.44 7.30
N GLY A 130 -5.31 -14.60 7.55
CA GLY A 130 -4.13 -14.97 8.33
C GLY A 130 -4.47 -15.44 9.75
N PHE A 131 -5.44 -14.80 10.41
CA PHE A 131 -5.94 -15.24 11.71
C PHE A 131 -6.62 -16.62 11.65
N TYR A 132 -7.53 -16.84 10.68
CA TYR A 132 -8.20 -18.14 10.53
C TYR A 132 -7.24 -19.28 10.16
N MET A 133 -6.16 -18.96 9.44
CA MET A 133 -5.10 -19.92 9.11
C MET A 133 -4.17 -20.22 10.30
N GLY A 134 -4.30 -19.48 11.42
CA GLY A 134 -3.41 -19.61 12.57
C GLY A 134 -2.03 -18.99 12.37
N GLU A 135 -1.86 -18.15 11.35
CA GLU A 135 -0.59 -17.48 11.05
C GLU A 135 -0.33 -16.28 11.97
N VAL A 136 -1.40 -15.64 12.45
CA VAL A 136 -1.33 -14.50 13.37
C VAL A 136 -2.45 -14.59 14.41
N SER A 137 -2.21 -14.09 15.61
CA SER A 137 -3.24 -13.86 16.64
C SER A 137 -4.07 -12.61 16.35
N VAL A 138 -5.18 -12.41 17.08
CA VAL A 138 -6.03 -11.20 16.90
C VAL A 138 -5.24 -9.89 17.08
N PRO A 139 -4.39 -9.70 18.12
CA PRO A 139 -3.59 -8.49 18.23
C PRO A 139 -2.60 -8.30 17.07
N GLN A 140 -1.99 -9.40 16.61
CA GLN A 140 -1.07 -9.38 15.47
C GLN A 140 -1.77 -9.03 14.16
N ALA A 141 -3.00 -9.52 13.94
CA ALA A 141 -3.82 -9.14 12.78
C ALA A 141 -4.12 -7.62 12.79
N VAL A 142 -4.45 -7.05 13.95
CA VAL A 142 -4.63 -5.59 14.10
C VAL A 142 -3.33 -4.85 13.78
N ILE A 143 -2.19 -5.33 14.28
CA ILE A 143 -0.87 -4.75 13.96
C ILE A 143 -0.60 -4.78 12.46
N CYS A 144 -0.87 -5.90 11.77
CA CYS A 144 -0.69 -5.99 10.31
C CYS A 144 -1.52 -4.94 9.56
N VAL A 145 -2.77 -4.75 9.96
CA VAL A 145 -3.64 -3.72 9.35
C VAL A 145 -3.07 -2.33 9.61
N LEU A 146 -2.76 -1.98 10.87
CA LEU A 146 -2.22 -0.65 11.20
C LEU A 146 -0.89 -0.37 10.50
N ALA A 147 0.03 -1.32 10.52
CA ALA A 147 1.33 -1.21 9.86
C ALA A 147 1.16 -0.99 8.34
N SER A 148 0.23 -1.73 7.70
CA SER A 148 -0.06 -1.58 6.28
C SER A 148 -0.58 -0.18 5.91
N GLN A 149 -1.46 0.40 6.74
CA GLN A 149 -1.98 1.74 6.49
C GLN A 149 -0.89 2.81 6.67
N ILE A 150 -0.04 2.68 7.69
CA ILE A 150 1.09 3.62 7.88
C ILE A 150 2.08 3.52 6.72
N ALA A 151 2.38 2.31 6.27
CA ALA A 151 3.29 2.08 5.14
C ALA A 151 2.74 2.72 3.84
N ASN A 152 1.45 2.49 3.52
CA ASN A 152 0.80 3.06 2.33
C ASN A 152 0.72 4.60 2.36
N LEU A 153 0.55 5.19 3.56
CA LEU A 153 0.67 6.64 3.73
C LEU A 153 2.10 7.10 3.46
N GLY A 154 3.11 6.36 3.94
CA GLY A 154 4.52 6.59 3.66
C GLY A 154 4.84 6.54 2.16
N GLU A 155 4.33 5.54 1.44
CA GLU A 155 4.41 5.47 -0.03
C GLU A 155 3.81 6.71 -0.68
N SER A 156 2.60 7.12 -0.26
CA SER A 156 1.93 8.29 -0.83
C SER A 156 2.75 9.57 -0.61
N LEU A 157 3.41 9.71 0.54
CA LEU A 157 4.33 10.82 0.83
C LEU A 157 5.59 10.75 -0.05
N ILE A 158 6.20 9.58 -0.18
CA ILE A 158 7.37 9.36 -1.04
C ILE A 158 7.02 9.71 -2.49
N GLY A 159 5.85 9.28 -2.96
CA GLY A 159 5.34 9.59 -4.29
C GLY A 159 5.16 11.10 -4.50
N ALA A 160 4.47 11.76 -3.56
CA ALA A 160 4.18 13.18 -3.67
C ALA A 160 5.42 14.09 -3.58
N VAL A 161 6.43 13.67 -2.81
CA VAL A 161 7.64 14.49 -2.56
C VAL A 161 8.78 14.19 -3.52
N LEU A 162 9.04 12.90 -3.80
CA LEU A 162 10.28 12.44 -4.42
C LEU A 162 10.09 11.92 -5.84
N GLN A 163 8.95 11.30 -6.17
CA GLN A 163 8.74 10.79 -7.53
C GLN A 163 8.62 11.95 -8.53
N ASP A 164 9.19 11.76 -9.72
CA ASP A 164 9.30 12.75 -10.80
C ASP A 164 10.10 14.04 -10.49
N LYS A 165 10.81 14.11 -9.35
CA LYS A 165 11.80 15.17 -9.09
C LYS A 165 13.14 14.90 -9.79
N GLU A 166 13.82 15.97 -10.18
CA GLU A 166 15.22 15.88 -10.66
C GLU A 166 16.11 15.28 -9.55
N GLY A 167 16.96 14.32 -9.92
CA GLY A 167 17.78 13.53 -8.99
C GLY A 167 17.16 12.22 -8.48
N PHE A 168 15.83 12.08 -8.50
CA PHE A 168 15.11 10.89 -8.01
C PHE A 168 14.47 10.06 -9.13
N ARG A 169 14.93 10.22 -10.38
CA ARG A 169 14.43 9.47 -11.54
C ARG A 169 14.57 7.94 -11.43
N TRP A 170 15.46 7.46 -10.56
CA TRP A 170 15.62 6.03 -10.25
C TRP A 170 14.50 5.47 -9.36
N LEU A 171 13.78 6.34 -8.63
CA LEU A 171 12.69 6.02 -7.72
C LEU A 171 11.38 5.83 -8.49
N ASN A 172 11.31 4.76 -9.26
CA ASN A 172 10.11 4.37 -9.99
C ASN A 172 9.09 3.64 -9.09
N ASN A 173 7.89 3.38 -9.61
CA ASN A 173 6.81 2.73 -8.86
C ASN A 173 7.19 1.33 -8.35
N ASP A 174 8.01 0.57 -9.07
CA ASP A 174 8.45 -0.75 -8.60
C ASP A 174 9.33 -0.62 -7.34
N VAL A 175 10.24 0.36 -7.32
CA VAL A 175 11.12 0.61 -6.16
C VAL A 175 10.33 1.13 -4.97
N VAL A 176 9.42 2.08 -5.18
CA VAL A 176 8.57 2.62 -4.09
C VAL A 176 7.69 1.51 -3.51
N ASN A 177 7.16 0.62 -4.35
CA ASN A 177 6.41 -0.56 -3.89
C ASN A 177 7.25 -1.49 -3.00
N VAL A 178 8.50 -1.79 -3.39
CA VAL A 178 9.41 -2.60 -2.57
C VAL A 178 9.63 -1.95 -1.20
N ILE A 179 9.86 -0.63 -1.19
CA ILE A 179 10.04 0.14 0.04
C ILE A 179 8.79 0.08 0.89
N ASN A 180 7.61 0.32 0.31
CA ASN A 180 6.33 0.30 1.02
C ASN A 180 6.09 -1.04 1.73
N ILE A 181 6.19 -2.14 0.98
CA ILE A 181 5.94 -3.48 1.50
C ILE A 181 6.94 -3.83 2.62
N SER A 182 8.20 -3.43 2.44
CA SER A 182 9.24 -3.59 3.47
C SER A 182 8.94 -2.78 4.72
N LEU A 183 8.48 -1.53 4.58
CA LEU A 183 8.04 -0.69 5.68
C LEU A 183 6.86 -1.32 6.43
N GLY A 184 5.90 -1.91 5.72
CA GLY A 184 4.79 -2.65 6.31
C GLY A 184 5.25 -3.79 7.22
N SER A 185 6.19 -4.61 6.76
CA SER A 185 6.79 -5.66 7.58
C SER A 185 7.57 -5.11 8.78
N ILE A 186 8.41 -4.10 8.55
CA ILE A 186 9.24 -3.49 9.60
C ILE A 186 8.37 -2.86 10.68
N PHE A 187 7.36 -2.07 10.31
CA PHE A 187 6.46 -1.45 11.27
C PHE A 187 5.66 -2.48 12.07
N ALA A 188 5.20 -3.57 11.43
CA ALA A 188 4.51 -4.62 12.16
C ALA A 188 5.41 -5.27 13.23
N VAL A 189 6.64 -5.61 12.87
CA VAL A 189 7.63 -6.17 13.81
C VAL A 189 7.93 -5.17 14.94
N LEU A 190 8.20 -3.90 14.61
CA LEU A 190 8.48 -2.87 15.61
C LEU A 190 7.31 -2.65 16.56
N MET A 191 6.08 -2.58 16.06
CA MET A 191 4.87 -2.47 16.88
C MET A 191 4.72 -3.67 17.81
N GLN A 192 4.90 -4.89 17.30
CA GLN A 192 4.83 -6.10 18.12
C GLN A 192 5.88 -6.08 19.24
N GLN A 193 7.10 -5.64 18.93
CA GLN A 193 8.18 -5.53 19.91
C GLN A 193 7.82 -4.48 20.98
N VAL A 194 7.43 -3.27 20.58
CA VAL A 194 7.12 -2.17 21.51
C VAL A 194 5.90 -2.47 22.38
N LEU A 195 4.85 -3.07 21.82
CA LEU A 195 3.60 -3.32 22.55
C LEU A 195 3.66 -4.54 23.46
N PHE A 196 4.44 -5.57 23.09
CA PHE A 196 4.37 -6.87 23.78
C PHE A 196 5.70 -7.39 24.34
N GLN A 197 6.87 -6.82 23.98
CA GLN A 197 8.12 -7.18 24.68
C GLN A 197 8.34 -6.39 25.98
N ASN A 198 7.65 -5.27 26.18
CA ASN A 198 7.73 -4.51 27.45
C ASN A 198 6.99 -5.18 28.61
N TRP A 199 6.46 -6.41 28.44
CA TRP A 199 5.67 -7.13 29.44
C TRP A 199 6.35 -8.37 30.05
N HIS A 200 7.66 -8.51 29.88
CA HIS A 200 8.45 -9.56 30.55
C HIS A 200 9.57 -8.99 31.42
#